data_AF-A0A3D2Z5Y8-F1
#
_entry.id   AF-A0A3D2Z5Y8-F1
#
_cell.length_a   1.000
_cell.length_b   1.000
_cell.length_c   1.000
_cell.angle_alpha   90.00
_cell.angle_beta   90.00
_cell.angle_gamma   90.00
#
_symmetry.space_group_name_H-M   'P 1'
#
loop_
_entity.id
_entity.type
_entity.pdbx_description
1 polymer ?
#
loop_
_entity_poly.entity_id
_entity_poly.type
_entity_poly.pdbx_seq_one_letter_code
_entity_poly.pdbx_strand_id
1 'polypeptide(L)'
;MRGNNLLNPHAFFYSIDGRRAWESEPDLGLHNVWWPHISHLLRYAGRISGLLADAESVCHIAILGDDKYLPWRAAGALLQQQRDFAYLAIDDLLTGRLQNGRLLVGGAGYRAVVVDGVVGGEPGPLAARLDELMAAGVVVVRTWGDGDDLGTQLHAVPANVTLSPANDSLRVCHLRRGGRDLFYVVNEGEEEIEATMGLPAFGAVEAWDLVQQLRTPVSATAAGDGVEIPLRLPRRESLVFAVDPTGRPLETARDLEPAQIIDISDDLWSVYAQDGACHEELGLGDWSQHDGCALFSGTLSYRASVNMPAGTFALDLGRVGDIAECRLDGAVVGVSLWAPHLIPLPCIGEGEHELEIHVTNSMANEYEGAQLPSGLFGPVRFLITPTPRKDQIS
;
A
#
# COMPACT_ATOMS: atom_id res chain seq x y z
N MET A 1 -4.22 -7.82 -0.91
CA MET A 1 -3.65 -8.65 0.18
C MET A 1 -4.48 -9.88 0.45
N ARG A 2 -5.71 -9.75 0.95
CA ARG A 2 -6.53 -10.91 1.37
C ARG A 2 -7.41 -11.49 0.25
N GLY A 3 -6.89 -11.58 -0.98
CA GLY A 3 -7.57 -12.21 -2.13
C GLY A 3 -8.61 -11.37 -2.90
N ASN A 4 -9.13 -10.27 -2.33
CA ASN A 4 -10.02 -9.38 -3.07
C ASN A 4 -9.31 -8.70 -4.25
N ASN A 5 -9.90 -8.78 -5.44
CA ASN A 5 -9.37 -8.21 -6.68
C ASN A 5 -10.35 -7.26 -7.39
N LEU A 6 -11.50 -6.96 -6.77
CA LEU A 6 -12.48 -5.98 -7.22
C LEU A 6 -12.95 -5.17 -6.01
N LEU A 7 -12.90 -3.85 -6.12
CA LEU A 7 -13.43 -2.93 -5.10
C LEU A 7 -14.83 -2.47 -5.52
N ASN A 8 -15.82 -2.69 -4.65
CA ASN A 8 -17.17 -2.14 -4.78
C ASN A 8 -17.47 -1.25 -3.56
N PRO A 9 -17.24 0.08 -3.64
CA PRO A 9 -17.42 0.96 -2.50
C PRO A 9 -18.89 1.06 -2.08
N HIS A 10 -19.13 1.12 -0.77
CA HIS A 10 -20.46 1.20 -0.17
C HIS A 10 -20.47 2.33 0.87
N ALA A 11 -21.35 3.34 0.82
CA ALA A 11 -22.46 3.58 -0.11
C ALA A 11 -22.38 4.96 -0.80
N PHE A 12 -22.96 5.08 -1.99
CA PHE A 12 -23.12 6.34 -2.72
C PHE A 12 -24.59 6.77 -2.70
N PHE A 13 -24.88 7.95 -2.18
CA PHE A 13 -26.23 8.46 -2.07
C PHE A 13 -26.52 9.52 -3.15
N TYR A 14 -27.65 9.35 -3.85
CA TYR A 14 -28.10 10.34 -4.84
C TYR A 14 -28.53 11.66 -4.20
N SER A 15 -28.97 11.64 -2.96
CA SER A 15 -29.35 12.81 -2.16
C SER A 15 -29.02 12.49 -0.71
N ILE A 16 -28.78 13.52 0.11
CA ILE A 16 -28.70 13.45 1.58
C ILE A 16 -29.85 14.23 2.25
N ASP A 17 -30.83 14.70 1.48
CA ASP A 17 -31.94 15.50 2.00
C ASP A 17 -32.90 14.67 2.87
N GLY A 18 -33.55 15.33 3.82
CA GLY A 18 -34.66 14.77 4.61
C GLY A 18 -34.25 14.13 5.94
N ARG A 19 -35.19 13.40 6.55
CA ARG A 19 -34.98 12.74 7.85
C ARG A 19 -34.42 11.34 7.65
N ARG A 20 -33.13 11.14 7.96
CA ARG A 20 -32.36 9.91 7.71
C ARG A 20 -31.86 9.24 8.98
N ALA A 21 -32.69 9.27 10.04
CA ALA A 21 -32.30 8.83 11.39
C ALA A 21 -31.77 7.38 11.50
N TRP A 22 -31.90 6.57 10.44
CA TRP A 22 -31.48 5.16 10.40
C TRP A 22 -30.69 4.80 9.14
N GLU A 23 -30.26 5.76 8.32
CA GLU A 23 -29.29 5.46 7.27
C GLU A 23 -27.91 5.36 7.92
N SER A 24 -27.29 4.18 7.81
CA SER A 24 -25.92 3.96 8.27
C SER A 24 -24.95 4.43 7.18
N GLU A 25 -23.76 4.85 7.64
CA GLU A 25 -22.64 5.39 6.87
C GLU A 25 -22.80 6.82 6.30
N PRO A 26 -21.77 7.68 6.38
CA PRO A 26 -21.71 8.91 5.60
C PRO A 26 -21.66 8.57 4.10
N ASP A 27 -22.21 9.45 3.26
CA ASP A 27 -22.09 9.34 1.79
C ASP A 27 -20.62 9.11 1.40
N LEU A 28 -20.34 8.29 0.39
CA LEU A 28 -19.02 8.22 -0.25
C LEU A 28 -19.00 8.96 -1.61
N GLY A 29 -20.10 9.64 -1.93
CA GLY A 29 -20.38 10.26 -3.20
C GLY A 29 -20.24 11.77 -3.22
N LEU A 30 -21.10 12.36 -4.05
CA LEU A 30 -21.05 13.76 -4.46
C LEU A 30 -21.27 14.79 -3.34
N HIS A 31 -21.68 14.35 -2.16
CA HIS A 31 -21.96 15.23 -1.02
C HIS A 31 -20.75 15.40 -0.10
N ASN A 32 -19.62 14.75 -0.39
CA ASN A 32 -18.38 14.96 0.35
C ASN A 32 -17.47 16.00 -0.29
N VAL A 33 -16.79 16.79 0.55
CA VAL A 33 -15.79 17.77 0.10
C VAL A 33 -14.63 17.16 -0.69
N TRP A 34 -14.30 15.89 -0.43
CA TRP A 34 -13.24 15.18 -1.14
C TRP A 34 -13.70 14.52 -2.45
N TRP A 35 -14.98 14.58 -2.81
CA TRP A 35 -15.53 14.01 -4.04
C TRP A 35 -14.78 14.40 -5.33
N PRO A 36 -14.33 15.66 -5.52
CA PRO A 36 -13.55 16.03 -6.71
C PRO A 36 -12.29 15.17 -6.90
N HIS A 37 -11.73 14.63 -5.80
CA HIS A 37 -10.50 13.84 -5.83
C HIS A 37 -10.72 12.31 -5.88
N ILE A 38 -11.96 11.82 -5.78
CA ILE A 38 -12.28 10.38 -5.72
C ILE A 38 -11.73 9.59 -6.92
N SER A 39 -11.61 10.25 -8.07
CA SER A 39 -11.09 9.64 -9.29
C SER A 39 -9.63 9.18 -9.15
N HIS A 40 -8.84 9.80 -8.28
CA HIS A 40 -7.46 9.38 -7.99
C HIS A 40 -7.45 8.04 -7.24
N LEU A 41 -8.28 7.91 -6.20
CA LEU A 41 -8.44 6.67 -5.44
C LEU A 41 -8.97 5.53 -6.33
N LEU A 42 -10.00 5.78 -7.13
CA LEU A 42 -10.59 4.75 -7.99
C LEU A 42 -9.62 4.30 -9.11
N ARG A 43 -8.82 5.21 -9.67
CA ARG A 43 -7.78 4.83 -10.65
C ARG A 43 -6.70 3.96 -10.01
N TYR A 44 -6.26 4.30 -8.79
CA TYR A 44 -5.32 3.48 -8.03
C TYR A 44 -5.90 2.10 -7.70
N ALA A 45 -7.12 2.03 -7.18
CA ALA A 45 -7.83 0.78 -6.91
C ALA A 45 -8.01 -0.06 -8.19
N GLY A 46 -8.29 0.58 -9.33
CA GLY A 46 -8.37 -0.07 -10.63
C GLY A 46 -7.04 -0.67 -11.09
N ARG A 47 -5.92 0.00 -10.84
CA ARG A 47 -4.56 -0.55 -11.13
C ARG A 47 -4.25 -1.76 -10.26
N ILE A 48 -4.58 -1.73 -8.98
CA ILE A 48 -4.45 -2.90 -8.09
C ILE A 48 -5.34 -4.04 -8.57
N SER A 49 -6.61 -3.76 -8.87
CA SER A 49 -7.57 -4.75 -9.36
C SER A 49 -7.06 -5.41 -10.65
N GLY A 50 -6.56 -4.60 -11.59
CA GLY A 50 -5.98 -5.08 -12.85
C GLY A 50 -4.66 -5.83 -12.69
N LEU A 51 -3.87 -5.55 -11.63
CA LEU A 51 -2.70 -6.36 -11.27
C LEU A 51 -3.12 -7.76 -10.83
N LEU A 52 -4.16 -7.85 -10.00
CA LEU A 52 -4.60 -9.08 -9.32
C LEU A 52 -5.49 -9.98 -10.19
N ALA A 53 -6.28 -9.43 -11.11
CA ALA A 53 -7.33 -10.18 -11.82
C ALA A 53 -6.80 -11.33 -12.71
N ASP A 54 -5.68 -11.11 -13.41
CA ASP A 54 -5.14 -12.05 -14.41
C ASP A 54 -3.81 -12.71 -13.99
N ALA A 55 -3.47 -12.66 -12.70
CA ALA A 55 -2.22 -13.20 -12.19
C ALA A 55 -2.42 -14.59 -11.58
N GLU A 56 -1.44 -15.47 -11.76
CA GLU A 56 -1.35 -16.72 -11.01
C GLU A 56 -0.90 -16.40 -9.58
N SER A 57 -1.70 -16.72 -8.57
CA SER A 57 -1.27 -16.60 -7.18
C SER A 57 -0.28 -17.71 -6.83
N VAL A 58 0.89 -17.33 -6.30
CA VAL A 58 1.92 -18.25 -5.80
C VAL A 58 1.74 -18.41 -4.30
N CYS A 59 0.83 -19.31 -3.93
CA CYS A 59 0.50 -19.64 -2.55
C CYS A 59 0.84 -21.10 -2.24
N HIS A 60 1.46 -21.36 -1.09
CA HIS A 60 1.93 -22.71 -0.71
C HIS A 60 1.25 -23.27 0.54
N ILE A 61 0.49 -22.45 1.26
CA ILE A 61 -0.08 -22.81 2.55
C ILE A 61 -1.59 -22.73 2.45
N ALA A 62 -2.27 -23.79 2.89
CA ALA A 62 -3.71 -23.79 3.08
C ALA A 62 -4.03 -23.72 4.57
N ILE A 63 -5.00 -22.90 4.96
CA ILE A 63 -5.64 -22.96 6.27
C ILE A 63 -6.98 -23.67 6.09
N LEU A 64 -7.24 -24.71 6.89
CA LEU A 64 -8.55 -25.35 6.86
C LEU A 64 -9.62 -24.42 7.41
N GLY A 65 -10.72 -24.30 6.68
CA GLY A 65 -11.91 -23.57 7.10
C GLY A 65 -13.18 -24.23 6.56
N ASP A 66 -14.33 -23.75 7.01
CA ASP A 66 -15.63 -24.14 6.48
C ASP A 66 -16.52 -22.91 6.20
N ASP A 67 -17.77 -23.16 5.78
CA ASP A 67 -18.73 -22.13 5.43
C ASP A 67 -19.21 -21.27 6.62
N LYS A 68 -18.96 -21.73 7.84
CA LYS A 68 -19.38 -21.06 9.09
C LYS A 68 -18.22 -20.45 9.85
N TYR A 69 -17.00 -20.94 9.62
CA TYR A 69 -15.83 -20.53 10.37
C TYR A 69 -14.56 -20.54 9.50
N LEU A 70 -13.99 -19.35 9.35
CA LEU A 70 -12.66 -19.15 8.78
C LEU A 70 -11.70 -18.76 9.91
N PRO A 71 -10.72 -19.62 10.28
CA PRO A 71 -9.82 -19.35 11.39
C PRO A 71 -8.90 -18.15 11.11
N TRP A 72 -8.87 -17.20 12.04
CA TRP A 72 -8.13 -15.94 11.85
C TRP A 72 -6.75 -15.92 12.51
N ARG A 73 -6.48 -16.81 13.49
CA ARG A 73 -5.23 -16.74 14.27
C ARG A 73 -4.05 -17.12 13.39
N ALA A 74 -4.16 -18.24 12.66
CA ALA A 74 -3.14 -18.71 11.74
C ALA A 74 -3.00 -17.73 10.58
N ALA A 75 -4.12 -17.20 10.07
CA ALA A 75 -4.10 -16.17 9.05
C ALA A 75 -3.29 -14.95 9.48
N GLY A 76 -3.52 -14.43 10.69
CA GLY A 76 -2.75 -13.32 11.26
C GLY A 76 -1.26 -13.64 11.39
N ALA A 77 -0.93 -14.77 12.01
CA ALA A 77 0.46 -15.20 12.22
C ALA A 77 1.22 -15.37 10.89
N LEU A 78 0.62 -16.01 9.89
CA LEU A 78 1.23 -16.20 8.58
C LEU A 78 1.45 -14.87 7.85
N LEU A 79 0.45 -13.98 7.85
CA LEU A 79 0.57 -12.67 7.22
C LEU A 79 1.65 -11.78 7.87
N GLN A 80 1.81 -11.88 9.20
CA GLN A 80 2.87 -11.17 9.95
C GLN A 80 4.27 -11.76 9.71
N GLN A 81 4.34 -13.01 9.21
CA GLN A 81 5.58 -13.70 8.85
C GLN A 81 5.80 -13.78 7.33
N GLN A 82 5.12 -12.91 6.57
CA GLN A 82 5.22 -12.81 5.10
C GLN A 82 4.98 -14.14 4.37
N ARG A 83 3.99 -14.88 4.86
CA ARG A 83 3.50 -16.13 4.30
C ARG A 83 2.04 -15.93 3.89
N ASP A 84 1.80 -15.94 2.59
CA ASP A 84 0.45 -15.92 2.03
C ASP A 84 -0.20 -17.30 2.19
N PHE A 85 -1.53 -17.31 2.22
CA PHE A 85 -2.30 -18.53 2.43
C PHE A 85 -3.62 -18.49 1.66
N ALA A 86 -4.20 -19.67 1.44
CA ALA A 86 -5.57 -19.81 0.97
C ALA A 86 -6.41 -20.52 2.04
N TYR A 87 -7.68 -20.16 2.17
CA TYR A 87 -8.62 -21.01 2.90
C TYR A 87 -8.98 -22.21 2.03
N LEU A 88 -9.00 -23.39 2.64
CA LEU A 88 -9.32 -24.64 1.98
C LEU A 88 -10.46 -25.34 2.73
N ALA A 89 -11.53 -25.64 2.01
CA ALA A 89 -12.65 -26.40 2.56
C ALA A 89 -12.24 -27.84 2.87
N ILE A 90 -12.85 -28.44 3.88
CA ILE A 90 -12.59 -29.84 4.26
C ILE A 90 -12.89 -30.79 3.09
N ASP A 91 -13.98 -30.58 2.35
CA ASP A 91 -14.34 -31.44 1.21
C ASP A 91 -13.29 -31.40 0.08
N ASP A 92 -12.72 -30.22 -0.16
CA ASP A 92 -11.64 -30.04 -1.13
C ASP A 92 -10.34 -30.72 -0.66
N LEU A 93 -10.04 -30.69 0.64
CA LEU A 93 -8.92 -31.42 1.23
C LEU A 93 -9.07 -32.95 1.03
N LEU A 94 -10.28 -33.47 1.28
CA LEU A 94 -10.59 -34.89 1.18
C LEU A 94 -10.51 -35.40 -0.26
N THR A 95 -10.88 -34.57 -1.24
CA THR A 95 -10.94 -34.95 -2.66
C THR A 95 -9.71 -34.52 -3.48
N GLY A 96 -8.87 -33.63 -2.93
CA GLY A 96 -7.67 -33.13 -3.58
C GLY A 96 -6.68 -34.24 -3.98
N ARG A 97 -5.82 -33.97 -4.96
CA ARG A 97 -4.87 -34.97 -5.46
C ARG A 97 -3.50 -34.77 -4.86
N LEU A 98 -2.91 -35.84 -4.33
CA LEU A 98 -1.52 -35.81 -3.86
C LEU A 98 -0.57 -36.06 -5.03
N GLN A 99 0.40 -35.17 -5.21
CA GLN A 99 1.45 -35.32 -6.21
C GLN A 99 2.72 -34.57 -5.78
N ASN A 100 3.88 -35.24 -5.82
CA ASN A 100 5.19 -34.63 -5.58
C ASN A 100 5.28 -33.78 -4.30
N GLY A 101 4.78 -34.31 -3.17
CA GLY A 101 4.79 -33.58 -1.89
C GLY A 101 3.84 -32.38 -1.83
N ARG A 102 2.81 -32.35 -2.69
CA ARG A 102 1.81 -31.29 -2.72
C ARG A 102 0.39 -31.85 -2.75
N LEU A 103 -0.52 -31.12 -2.13
CA LEU A 103 -1.96 -31.27 -2.29
C LEU A 103 -2.45 -30.36 -3.40
N LEU A 104 -3.02 -30.93 -4.45
CA LEU A 104 -3.54 -30.22 -5.61
C LEU A 104 -5.07 -30.11 -5.55
N VAL A 105 -5.59 -28.88 -5.59
CA VAL A 105 -7.03 -28.57 -5.53
C VAL A 105 -7.31 -27.40 -6.47
N GLY A 106 -8.27 -27.54 -7.39
CA GLY A 106 -8.73 -26.43 -8.23
C GLY A 106 -7.64 -25.73 -9.08
N GLY A 107 -6.51 -26.40 -9.35
CA GLY A 107 -5.35 -25.83 -10.03
C GLY A 107 -4.27 -25.25 -9.10
N ALA A 108 -4.58 -25.04 -7.82
CA ALA A 108 -3.62 -24.65 -6.80
C ALA A 108 -2.87 -25.88 -6.24
N GLY A 109 -1.67 -25.65 -5.68
CA GLY A 109 -0.82 -26.69 -5.12
C GLY A 109 -0.18 -26.30 -3.78
N TYR A 110 -0.63 -26.94 -2.71
CA TYR A 110 -0.22 -26.62 -1.35
C TYR A 110 0.87 -27.56 -0.85
N ARG A 111 1.91 -26.99 -0.22
CA ARG A 111 2.98 -27.71 0.46
C ARG A 111 2.74 -27.84 1.95
N ALA A 112 1.84 -27.03 2.50
CA ALA A 112 1.41 -27.13 3.89
C ALA A 112 -0.11 -26.99 4.05
N VAL A 113 -0.62 -27.65 5.09
CA VAL A 113 -1.99 -27.50 5.59
C VAL A 113 -1.92 -27.16 7.08
N VAL A 114 -2.54 -26.05 7.46
CA VAL A 114 -2.63 -25.59 8.85
C VAL A 114 -4.05 -25.79 9.35
N VAL A 115 -4.15 -26.40 10.52
CA VAL A 115 -5.39 -26.54 11.29
C VAL A 115 -5.32 -25.52 12.42
N ASP A 116 -6.22 -24.55 12.40
CA ASP A 116 -6.33 -23.50 13.42
C ASP A 116 -7.65 -23.62 14.17
N GLY A 117 -7.56 -24.02 15.43
CA GLY A 117 -8.69 -24.45 16.25
C GLY A 117 -8.87 -25.97 16.28
N VAL A 118 -9.98 -26.42 16.87
CA VAL A 118 -10.25 -27.85 17.07
C VAL A 118 -10.93 -28.40 15.83
N VAL A 119 -10.14 -28.90 14.89
CA VAL A 119 -10.65 -29.79 13.84
C VAL A 119 -10.27 -31.23 14.18
N GLY A 120 -11.17 -31.89 14.93
CA GLY A 120 -11.21 -33.35 15.06
C GLY A 120 -10.08 -34.02 15.86
N GLY A 121 -10.28 -34.18 17.17
CA GLY A 121 -9.56 -35.18 17.98
C GLY A 121 -10.13 -36.60 17.87
N GLU A 122 -11.24 -36.77 17.14
CA GLU A 122 -11.91 -38.05 16.91
C GLU A 122 -11.39 -38.71 15.62
N PRO A 123 -11.12 -40.03 15.61
CA PRO A 123 -10.80 -40.77 14.40
C PRO A 123 -11.87 -40.58 13.32
N GLY A 124 -11.47 -40.16 12.12
CA GLY A 124 -12.40 -39.92 11.02
C GLY A 124 -11.71 -39.65 9.69
N PRO A 125 -12.48 -39.45 8.60
CA PRO A 125 -11.94 -39.25 7.26
C PRO A 125 -10.92 -38.11 7.18
N LEU A 126 -11.16 -37.01 7.91
CA LEU A 126 -10.23 -35.89 7.96
C LEU A 126 -8.90 -36.25 8.63
N ALA A 127 -8.93 -36.88 9.80
CA ALA A 127 -7.71 -37.28 10.50
C ALA A 127 -6.85 -38.24 9.65
N ALA A 128 -7.50 -39.24 9.04
CA ALA A 128 -6.84 -40.18 8.13
C ALA A 128 -6.25 -39.46 6.90
N ARG A 129 -6.99 -38.47 6.37
CA ARG A 129 -6.50 -37.67 5.25
C ARG A 129 -5.29 -36.84 5.62
N LEU A 130 -5.29 -36.19 6.79
CA LEU A 130 -4.14 -35.42 7.26
C LEU A 130 -2.91 -36.32 7.47
N ASP A 131 -3.08 -37.58 7.90
CA ASP A 131 -1.99 -38.54 8.03
C ASP A 131 -1.41 -38.91 6.65
N GLU A 132 -2.28 -39.11 5.66
CA GLU A 132 -1.89 -39.38 4.27
C GLU A 132 -1.09 -38.22 3.67
N LEU A 133 -1.50 -36.97 3.93
CA LEU A 133 -0.76 -35.77 3.50
C LEU A 133 0.67 -35.76 4.06
N MET A 134 0.80 -36.00 5.37
CA MET A 134 2.11 -36.07 6.03
C MET A 134 2.98 -37.17 5.43
N ALA A 135 2.42 -38.37 5.21
CA ALA A 135 3.13 -39.49 4.59
C ALA A 135 3.57 -39.19 3.15
N ALA A 136 2.82 -38.34 2.44
CA ALA A 136 3.15 -37.89 1.09
C ALA A 136 4.15 -36.71 1.05
N GLY A 137 4.57 -36.17 2.21
CA GLY A 137 5.54 -35.09 2.32
C GLY A 137 4.97 -33.68 2.39
N VAL A 138 3.65 -33.52 2.57
CA VAL A 138 3.01 -32.24 2.85
C VAL A 138 3.18 -31.93 4.35
N VAL A 139 3.57 -30.70 4.69
CA VAL A 139 3.67 -30.27 6.09
C VAL A 139 2.27 -30.09 6.66
N VAL A 140 1.95 -30.74 7.76
CA VAL A 140 0.64 -30.58 8.43
C VAL A 140 0.85 -30.06 9.84
N VAL A 141 0.32 -28.87 10.11
CA VAL A 141 0.31 -28.26 11.43
C VAL A 141 -1.05 -28.51 12.05
N ARG A 142 -1.14 -29.44 13.02
CA ARG A 142 -2.40 -29.81 13.71
C ARG A 142 -2.59 -29.11 15.05
N THR A 143 -1.50 -28.66 15.64
CA THR A 143 -1.49 -28.14 17.00
C THR A 143 -0.49 -27.01 17.05
N TRP A 144 -1.01 -25.83 17.36
CA TRP A 144 -0.24 -24.63 17.60
C TRP A 144 -1.09 -23.70 18.49
N GLY A 145 -0.47 -22.78 19.21
CA GLY A 145 -1.14 -21.89 20.14
C GLY A 145 -0.47 -20.53 20.30
N ASP A 146 -0.99 -19.74 21.24
CA ASP A 146 -0.42 -18.42 21.55
C ASP A 146 1.02 -18.59 22.08
N GLY A 147 1.98 -18.01 21.36
CA GLY A 147 3.41 -18.10 21.67
C GLY A 147 4.19 -19.11 20.83
N ASP A 148 3.51 -19.96 20.06
CA ASP A 148 4.19 -20.80 19.07
C ASP A 148 4.60 -19.98 17.84
N ASP A 149 5.81 -20.20 17.35
CA ASP A 149 6.23 -19.68 16.05
C ASP A 149 5.79 -20.63 14.93
N LEU A 150 4.67 -20.28 14.30
CA LEU A 150 4.13 -21.03 13.17
C LEU A 150 5.14 -21.12 12.01
N GLY A 151 6.00 -20.12 11.84
CA GLY A 151 7.05 -20.07 10.83
C GLY A 151 8.11 -21.14 11.05
N THR A 152 8.47 -21.41 12.31
CA THR A 152 9.38 -22.52 12.67
C THR A 152 8.74 -23.87 12.33
N GLN A 153 7.44 -24.07 12.57
CA GLN A 153 6.76 -25.31 12.17
C GLN A 153 6.66 -25.47 10.64
N LEU A 154 6.64 -24.35 9.92
CA LEU A 154 6.58 -24.27 8.46
C LEU A 154 7.94 -24.05 7.80
N HIS A 155 9.06 -24.25 8.49
CA HIS A 155 10.41 -23.96 7.95
C HIS A 155 10.72 -24.66 6.62
N ALA A 156 10.13 -25.83 6.37
CA ALA A 156 10.29 -26.57 5.11
C ALA A 156 9.49 -25.96 3.93
N VAL A 157 8.60 -25.02 4.21
CA VAL A 157 7.88 -24.23 3.22
C VAL A 157 8.52 -22.84 3.17
N PRO A 158 8.95 -22.35 2.01
CA PRO A 158 9.52 -21.02 1.91
C PRO A 158 8.47 -19.95 2.25
N ALA A 159 8.90 -18.87 2.91
CA ALA A 159 8.10 -17.65 2.97
C ALA A 159 8.01 -17.00 1.59
N ASN A 160 7.03 -16.15 1.36
CA ASN A 160 6.92 -15.45 0.08
C ASN A 160 8.03 -14.40 -0.06
N VAL A 161 8.41 -13.76 1.03
CA VAL A 161 9.63 -12.96 1.16
C VAL A 161 10.23 -13.14 2.55
N THR A 162 11.50 -12.80 2.73
CA THR A 162 12.13 -12.66 4.05
C THR A 162 12.43 -11.19 4.35
N LEU A 163 12.47 -10.82 5.62
CA LEU A 163 12.84 -9.46 6.06
C LEU A 163 13.89 -9.48 7.17
N SER A 164 14.85 -8.58 7.08
CA SER A 164 15.85 -8.31 8.11
C SER A 164 16.04 -6.79 8.29
N PRO A 165 15.70 -6.20 9.45
CA PRO A 165 15.01 -6.84 10.57
C PRO A 165 13.59 -7.30 10.20
N ALA A 166 13.05 -8.27 10.95
CA ALA A 166 11.68 -8.71 10.78
C ALA A 166 10.69 -7.58 11.10
N ASN A 167 9.58 -7.52 10.36
CA ASN A 167 8.54 -6.51 10.56
C ASN A 167 7.15 -7.13 10.34
N ASP A 168 6.31 -7.10 11.37
CA ASP A 168 4.99 -7.72 11.40
C ASP A 168 3.90 -6.86 10.72
N SER A 169 4.24 -5.66 10.25
CA SER A 169 3.33 -4.75 9.56
C SER A 169 3.39 -4.90 8.04
N LEU A 170 4.45 -5.53 7.50
CA LEU A 170 4.52 -5.84 6.08
C LEU A 170 3.59 -7.00 5.72
N ARG A 171 2.75 -6.80 4.71
CA ARG A 171 2.03 -7.87 4.03
C ARG A 171 2.64 -8.08 2.65
N VAL A 172 2.61 -9.32 2.16
CA VAL A 172 3.04 -9.66 0.80
C VAL A 172 2.03 -10.56 0.12
N CYS A 173 1.86 -10.38 -1.19
CA CYS A 173 1.20 -11.30 -2.09
C CYS A 173 2.15 -11.59 -3.24
N HIS A 174 2.43 -12.88 -3.49
CA HIS A 174 3.30 -13.30 -4.58
C HIS A 174 2.46 -13.80 -5.74
N LEU A 175 2.70 -13.19 -6.90
CA LEU A 175 1.95 -13.41 -8.13
C LEU A 175 2.91 -13.74 -9.26
N ARG A 176 2.44 -14.48 -10.26
CA ARG A 176 3.15 -14.65 -11.53
C ARG A 176 2.30 -14.12 -12.68
N ARG A 177 2.91 -13.28 -13.51
CA ARG A 177 2.24 -12.70 -14.70
C ARG A 177 3.26 -12.36 -15.78
N GLY A 178 2.96 -12.76 -17.02
CA GLY A 178 3.79 -12.43 -18.18
C GLY A 178 5.25 -12.89 -18.05
N GLY A 179 5.48 -14.05 -17.42
CA GLY A 179 6.83 -14.61 -17.20
C GLY A 179 7.62 -13.95 -16.07
N ARG A 180 7.03 -13.03 -15.31
CA ARG A 180 7.67 -12.36 -14.16
C ARG A 180 7.04 -12.81 -12.84
N ASP A 181 7.85 -12.83 -11.80
CA ASP A 181 7.40 -12.94 -10.42
C ASP A 181 7.15 -11.51 -9.88
N LEU A 182 5.97 -11.28 -9.35
CA LEU A 182 5.53 -9.98 -8.82
C LEU A 182 5.23 -10.13 -7.34
N PHE A 183 5.87 -9.31 -6.52
CA PHE A 183 5.67 -9.25 -5.08
C PHE A 183 4.96 -7.94 -4.74
N TYR A 184 3.64 -8.01 -4.58
CA TYR A 184 2.85 -6.86 -4.12
C TYR A 184 2.96 -6.78 -2.60
N VAL A 185 3.61 -5.72 -2.12
CA VAL A 185 3.85 -5.49 -0.69
C VAL A 185 3.06 -4.29 -0.21
N VAL A 186 2.56 -4.37 1.03
CA VAL A 186 1.80 -3.29 1.68
C VAL A 186 2.30 -3.15 3.11
N ASN A 187 2.61 -1.93 3.52
CA ASN A 187 2.81 -1.61 4.92
C ASN A 187 1.44 -1.33 5.55
N GLU A 188 0.93 -2.24 6.39
CA GLU A 188 -0.33 -1.99 7.13
C GLU A 188 -0.12 -1.17 8.42
N GLY A 189 1.14 -0.86 8.76
CA GLY A 189 1.53 -0.13 9.95
C GLY A 189 1.53 1.40 9.77
N GLU A 190 1.83 2.07 10.88
CA GLU A 190 1.88 3.54 10.98
C GLU A 190 3.28 4.13 10.87
N GLU A 191 4.32 3.27 10.83
CA GLU A 191 5.73 3.66 10.76
C GLU A 191 6.35 3.20 9.44
N GLU A 192 7.42 3.87 9.01
CA GLU A 192 8.21 3.42 7.85
C GLU A 192 8.89 2.07 8.13
N ILE A 193 8.87 1.20 7.12
CA ILE A 193 9.61 -0.06 7.14
C ILE A 193 10.93 0.16 6.39
N GLU A 194 12.04 0.12 7.13
CA GLU A 194 13.39 0.05 6.57
C GLU A 194 14.00 -1.33 6.86
N ALA A 195 14.25 -2.11 5.82
CA ALA A 195 14.75 -3.48 5.93
C ALA A 195 15.49 -3.95 4.68
N THR A 196 16.22 -5.05 4.79
CA THR A 196 16.61 -5.87 3.63
C THR A 196 15.53 -6.91 3.40
N MET A 197 15.00 -6.98 2.18
CA MET A 197 13.97 -7.92 1.78
C MET A 197 14.53 -8.96 0.81
N GLY A 198 14.40 -10.25 1.16
CA GLY A 198 14.77 -11.36 0.28
C GLY A 198 13.59 -11.78 -0.60
N LEU A 199 13.79 -11.73 -1.91
CA LEU A 199 12.86 -12.20 -2.93
C LEU A 199 13.29 -13.60 -3.41
N PRO A 200 12.45 -14.65 -3.31
CA PRO A 200 12.78 -16.00 -3.74
C PRO A 200 12.67 -16.16 -5.27
N ALA A 201 13.16 -15.19 -6.03
CA ALA A 201 13.21 -15.17 -7.48
C ALA A 201 14.47 -14.46 -7.95
N PHE A 202 15.25 -15.09 -8.82
CA PHE A 202 16.47 -14.51 -9.39
C PHE A 202 16.16 -13.72 -10.68
N GLY A 203 16.71 -12.51 -10.82
CA GLY A 203 16.54 -11.70 -12.02
C GLY A 203 16.84 -10.22 -11.83
N ALA A 204 16.50 -9.41 -12.83
CA ALA A 204 16.48 -7.95 -12.70
C ALA A 204 15.23 -7.52 -11.93
N VAL A 205 15.36 -6.53 -11.03
CA VAL A 205 14.26 -6.07 -10.16
C VAL A 205 13.86 -4.64 -10.50
N GLU A 206 12.56 -4.42 -10.66
CA GLU A 206 11.94 -3.09 -10.70
C GLU A 206 10.95 -2.91 -9.55
N ALA A 207 10.90 -1.74 -8.94
CA ALA A 207 9.79 -1.31 -8.11
C ALA A 207 8.78 -0.58 -8.98
N TRP A 208 7.51 -0.97 -8.90
CA TRP A 208 6.40 -0.29 -9.55
C TRP A 208 5.55 0.40 -8.49
N ASP A 209 5.57 1.73 -8.54
CA ASP A 209 4.67 2.57 -7.76
C ASP A 209 3.35 2.71 -8.52
N LEU A 210 2.29 2.11 -7.98
CA LEU A 210 0.97 2.16 -8.60
C LEU A 210 0.22 3.45 -8.28
N VAL A 211 0.64 4.25 -7.31
CA VAL A 211 0.07 5.57 -7.02
C VAL A 211 0.63 6.57 -8.03
N GLN A 212 1.96 6.70 -8.08
CA GLN A 212 2.69 7.64 -8.94
C GLN A 212 2.85 7.15 -10.39
N GLN A 213 2.58 5.87 -10.66
CA GLN A 213 2.74 5.23 -11.97
C GLN A 213 4.19 5.25 -12.48
N LEU A 214 5.13 5.12 -11.55
CA LEU A 214 6.56 5.06 -11.84
C LEU A 214 7.07 3.63 -11.79
N ARG A 215 8.10 3.36 -12.59
CA ARG A 215 8.87 2.12 -12.54
C ARG A 215 10.33 2.48 -12.40
N THR A 216 10.96 1.94 -11.36
CA THR A 216 12.35 2.25 -11.03
C THR A 216 13.15 0.95 -10.89
N PRO A 217 14.30 0.82 -11.58
CA PRO A 217 15.23 -0.27 -11.30
C PRO A 217 15.68 -0.24 -9.84
N VAL A 218 15.80 -1.40 -9.21
CA VAL A 218 16.17 -1.54 -7.79
C VAL A 218 17.52 -2.24 -7.68
N SER A 219 18.37 -1.76 -6.76
CA SER A 219 19.62 -2.42 -6.38
C SER A 219 19.30 -3.80 -5.83
N ALA A 220 19.93 -4.85 -6.37
CA ALA A 220 19.69 -6.21 -5.96
C ALA A 220 21.00 -7.00 -5.90
N THR A 221 21.19 -7.74 -4.81
CA THR A 221 22.33 -8.65 -4.62
C THR A 221 21.86 -10.09 -4.77
N ALA A 222 22.61 -10.91 -5.50
CA ALA A 222 22.29 -12.33 -5.63
C ALA A 222 22.37 -13.06 -4.29
N ALA A 223 21.34 -13.83 -3.94
CA ALA A 223 21.26 -14.58 -2.70
C ALA A 223 20.61 -15.95 -2.93
N GLY A 224 21.43 -17.00 -3.02
CA GLY A 224 20.97 -18.36 -3.34
C GLY A 224 20.26 -18.42 -4.70
N ASP A 225 19.03 -18.91 -4.71
CA ASP A 225 18.15 -18.96 -5.90
C ASP A 225 17.32 -17.67 -6.11
N GLY A 226 17.58 -16.63 -5.31
CA GLY A 226 16.84 -15.37 -5.30
C GLY A 226 17.75 -14.15 -5.28
N VAL A 227 17.18 -13.03 -4.82
CA VAL A 227 17.88 -11.75 -4.65
C VAL A 227 17.49 -11.08 -3.33
N GLU A 228 18.38 -10.26 -2.80
CA GLU A 228 18.11 -9.36 -1.68
C GLU A 228 18.10 -7.91 -2.18
N ILE A 229 17.13 -7.14 -1.72
CA ILE A 229 16.95 -5.73 -2.06
C ILE A 229 16.79 -4.86 -0.79
N PRO A 230 17.21 -3.58 -0.82
CA PRO A 230 16.80 -2.63 0.20
C PRO A 230 15.30 -2.32 0.04
N LEU A 231 14.60 -2.27 1.16
CA LEU A 231 13.20 -1.87 1.26
C LEU A 231 13.11 -0.64 2.16
N ARG A 232 12.58 0.44 1.61
CA ARG A 232 12.01 1.56 2.36
C ARG A 232 10.56 1.71 1.92
N LEU A 233 9.63 1.46 2.83
CA LEU A 233 8.20 1.52 2.55
C LEU A 233 7.51 2.37 3.62
N PRO A 234 7.09 3.61 3.29
CA PRO A 234 6.43 4.50 4.23
C PRO A 234 5.14 3.90 4.81
N ARG A 235 4.61 4.56 5.85
CA ARG A 235 3.34 4.16 6.47
C ARG A 235 2.23 4.01 5.43
N ARG A 236 1.43 2.95 5.54
CA ARG A 236 0.27 2.70 4.67
C ARG A 236 0.56 2.63 3.16
N GLU A 237 1.83 2.62 2.74
CA GLU A 237 2.21 2.57 1.33
C GLU A 237 2.22 1.15 0.77
N SER A 238 2.20 1.07 -0.57
CA SER A 238 2.32 -0.19 -1.29
C SER A 238 3.18 -0.08 -2.54
N LEU A 239 3.90 -1.15 -2.85
CA LEU A 239 4.73 -1.26 -4.04
C LEU A 239 4.60 -2.66 -4.64
N VAL A 240 4.89 -2.78 -5.93
CA VAL A 240 5.10 -4.08 -6.58
C VAL A 240 6.58 -4.21 -6.92
N PHE A 241 7.24 -5.23 -6.40
CA PHE A 241 8.57 -5.61 -6.88
C PHE A 241 8.43 -6.66 -7.97
N ALA A 242 8.80 -6.31 -9.19
CA ALA A 242 8.75 -7.18 -10.35
C ALA A 242 10.13 -7.75 -10.64
N VAL A 243 10.25 -9.07 -10.68
CA VAL A 243 11.49 -9.78 -11.01
C VAL A 243 11.39 -10.35 -12.42
N ASP A 244 12.25 -9.88 -13.31
CA ASP A 244 12.42 -10.43 -14.66
C ASP A 244 13.53 -11.47 -14.67
N PRO A 245 13.21 -12.77 -14.85
CA PRO A 245 14.19 -13.85 -14.77
C PRO A 245 15.18 -13.86 -15.94
N THR A 246 14.91 -13.09 -17.00
CA THR A 246 15.83 -12.98 -18.15
C THR A 246 16.92 -11.93 -17.93
N GLY A 247 16.70 -11.02 -16.97
CA GLY A 247 17.62 -9.97 -16.60
C GLY A 247 18.66 -10.42 -15.57
N ARG A 248 19.53 -9.48 -15.20
CA ARG A 248 20.50 -9.68 -14.10
C ARG A 248 20.26 -8.65 -13.00
N PRO A 249 20.50 -9.02 -11.73
CA PRO A 249 20.47 -8.08 -10.62
C PRO A 249 21.42 -6.91 -10.88
N LEU A 250 20.95 -5.70 -10.59
CA LEU A 250 21.79 -4.50 -10.66
C LEU A 250 22.46 -4.31 -9.30
N GLU A 251 23.78 -4.51 -9.21
CA GLU A 251 24.51 -4.41 -7.93
C GLU A 251 24.44 -3.01 -7.30
N THR A 252 24.27 -1.97 -8.12
CA THR A 252 24.11 -0.59 -7.64
C THR A 252 23.15 0.16 -8.57
N ALA A 253 21.88 0.19 -8.20
CA ALA A 253 21.01 1.28 -8.61
C ALA A 253 21.47 2.55 -7.89
N ARG A 254 21.36 3.70 -8.55
CA ARG A 254 21.60 4.97 -7.86
C ARG A 254 20.45 5.19 -6.89
N ASP A 255 20.74 5.13 -5.60
CA ASP A 255 19.83 5.69 -4.59
C ASP A 255 19.64 7.17 -4.92
N LEU A 256 18.39 7.55 -5.22
CA LEU A 256 18.00 8.93 -5.46
C LEU A 256 17.72 9.59 -4.11
N GLU A 257 18.71 9.62 -3.22
CA GLU A 257 18.64 10.55 -2.09
C GLU A 257 18.57 11.97 -2.67
N PRO A 258 17.70 12.86 -2.14
CA PRO A 258 17.59 14.21 -2.66
C PRO A 258 18.96 14.87 -2.66
N ALA A 259 19.41 15.33 -3.83
CA ALA A 259 20.73 15.96 -3.94
C ALA A 259 20.80 17.27 -3.16
N GLN A 260 19.64 17.90 -2.94
CA GLN A 260 19.47 19.14 -2.21
C GLN A 260 17.99 19.28 -1.79
N ILE A 261 17.77 19.98 -0.68
CA ILE A 261 16.46 20.34 -0.16
C ILE A 261 16.34 21.87 -0.22
N ILE A 262 15.21 22.37 -0.70
CA ILE A 262 14.85 23.78 -0.68
C ILE A 262 13.60 23.91 0.20
N ASP A 263 13.78 24.39 1.43
CA ASP A 263 12.67 24.68 2.34
C ASP A 263 11.95 25.97 1.91
N ILE A 264 10.62 25.94 1.92
CA ILE A 264 9.78 27.13 1.72
C ILE A 264 9.41 27.67 3.11
N SER A 265 9.75 28.93 3.34
CA SER A 265 9.50 29.57 4.64
C SER A 265 7.99 29.71 4.92
N ASP A 266 7.57 29.42 6.14
CA ASP A 266 6.17 29.39 6.55
C ASP A 266 5.47 30.76 6.41
N ASP A 267 6.24 31.86 6.51
CA ASP A 267 5.76 33.24 6.40
C ASP A 267 5.48 33.71 4.96
N LEU A 268 5.82 32.90 3.94
CA LEU A 268 5.52 33.21 2.54
C LEU A 268 4.08 32.91 2.14
N TRP A 269 3.36 32.16 2.97
CA TRP A 269 2.05 31.62 2.61
C TRP A 269 0.93 32.59 2.93
N SER A 270 0.07 32.82 1.93
CA SER A 270 -1.24 33.46 2.10
C SER A 270 -2.36 32.46 1.87
N VAL A 271 -3.40 32.50 2.70
CA VAL A 271 -4.51 31.53 2.68
C VAL A 271 -5.77 32.18 2.14
N TYR A 272 -6.48 31.47 1.26
CA TYR A 272 -7.68 31.96 0.58
C TYR A 272 -8.83 30.94 0.64
N ALA A 273 -10.05 31.44 0.81
CA ALA A 273 -11.27 30.66 0.58
C ALA A 273 -11.51 30.44 -0.93
N GLN A 274 -12.41 29.50 -1.25
CA GLN A 274 -12.79 29.22 -2.65
C GLN A 274 -13.44 30.40 -3.37
N ASP A 275 -14.07 31.34 -2.65
CA ASP A 275 -14.62 32.57 -3.24
C ASP A 275 -13.55 33.66 -3.47
N GLY A 276 -12.29 33.38 -3.09
CA GLY A 276 -11.15 34.28 -3.23
C GLY A 276 -10.92 35.21 -2.04
N ALA A 277 -11.73 35.14 -0.98
CA ALA A 277 -11.50 35.92 0.23
C ALA A 277 -10.19 35.48 0.93
N CYS A 278 -9.36 36.45 1.32
CA CYS A 278 -8.13 36.21 2.06
C CYS A 278 -8.44 35.93 3.54
N HIS A 279 -7.82 34.90 4.11
CA HIS A 279 -7.81 34.62 5.54
C HIS A 279 -6.50 35.14 6.15
N GLU A 280 -6.46 36.41 6.52
CA GLU A 280 -5.24 37.08 7.01
C GLU A 280 -4.68 36.47 8.32
N GLU A 281 -5.52 35.78 9.09
CA GLU A 281 -5.15 35.16 10.37
C GLU A 281 -4.68 33.71 10.23
N LEU A 282 -4.80 33.12 9.04
CA LEU A 282 -4.39 31.74 8.77
C LEU A 282 -3.05 31.72 8.04
N GLY A 283 -2.23 30.75 8.43
CA GLY A 283 -0.99 30.37 7.75
C GLY A 283 -0.89 28.84 7.70
N LEU A 284 0.34 28.33 7.61
CA LEU A 284 0.56 26.90 7.82
C LEU A 284 0.14 26.51 9.25
N GLY A 285 -0.50 25.35 9.41
CA GLY A 285 -0.96 24.86 10.69
C GLY A 285 -2.39 24.30 10.66
N ASP A 286 -2.98 24.22 11.85
CA ASP A 286 -4.27 23.58 12.08
C ASP A 286 -5.43 24.56 12.05
N TRP A 287 -6.23 24.57 10.99
CA TRP A 287 -7.43 25.41 10.88
C TRP A 287 -8.39 25.22 12.05
N SER A 288 -8.45 24.00 12.61
CA SER A 288 -9.40 23.65 13.67
C SER A 288 -9.14 24.43 14.98
N GLN A 289 -7.94 25.00 15.11
CA GLN A 289 -7.52 25.79 16.27
C GLN A 289 -7.73 27.30 16.08
N HIS A 290 -8.30 27.73 14.94
CA HIS A 290 -8.59 29.14 14.66
C HIS A 290 -10.08 29.44 14.77
N ASP A 291 -10.38 30.62 15.31
CA ASP A 291 -11.75 31.12 15.43
C ASP A 291 -12.40 31.23 14.05
N GLY A 292 -13.64 30.73 13.95
CA GLY A 292 -14.38 30.67 12.69
C GLY A 292 -14.04 29.49 11.78
N CYS A 293 -12.95 28.75 12.04
CA CYS A 293 -12.55 27.58 11.24
C CYS A 293 -12.60 26.24 12.02
N ALA A 294 -12.91 26.26 13.32
CA ALA A 294 -12.93 25.08 14.18
C ALA A 294 -13.73 23.89 13.62
N LEU A 295 -14.88 24.16 12.99
CA LEU A 295 -15.77 23.16 12.40
C LEU A 295 -15.82 23.22 10.87
N PHE A 296 -14.88 23.94 10.25
CA PHE A 296 -14.85 24.07 8.79
C PHE A 296 -14.54 22.70 8.16
N SER A 297 -15.38 22.31 7.20
CA SER A 297 -15.12 21.23 6.25
C SER A 297 -15.15 21.81 4.84
N GLY A 298 -14.10 21.58 4.06
CA GLY A 298 -14.01 22.20 2.74
C GLY A 298 -12.58 22.30 2.25
N THR A 299 -12.35 23.26 1.36
CA THR A 299 -11.03 23.49 0.74
C THR A 299 -10.57 24.92 0.98
N LEU A 300 -9.32 25.08 1.43
CA LEU A 300 -8.62 26.36 1.46
C LEU A 300 -7.38 26.30 0.56
N SER A 301 -7.06 27.44 -0.06
CA SER A 301 -5.94 27.57 -1.00
C SER A 301 -4.78 28.33 -0.36
N TYR A 302 -3.62 27.71 -0.33
CA TYR A 302 -2.36 28.30 0.10
C TYR A 302 -1.59 28.78 -1.11
N ARG A 303 -1.12 30.04 -1.11
CA ARG A 303 -0.30 30.59 -2.21
C ARG A 303 1.02 31.14 -1.70
N ALA A 304 2.09 30.86 -2.44
CA ALA A 304 3.42 31.39 -2.21
C ALA A 304 4.12 31.65 -3.56
N SER A 305 4.95 32.70 -3.62
CA SER A 305 5.90 32.90 -4.71
C SER A 305 7.26 32.32 -4.32
N VAL A 306 7.82 31.46 -5.17
CA VAL A 306 9.07 30.75 -4.90
C VAL A 306 10.07 30.95 -6.03
N ASN A 307 11.34 31.17 -5.68
CA ASN A 307 12.43 31.25 -6.65
C ASN A 307 13.12 29.89 -6.75
N MET A 308 13.09 29.28 -7.94
CA MET A 308 13.58 27.93 -8.18
C MET A 308 14.72 27.93 -9.20
N PRO A 309 15.77 27.10 -9.01
CA PRO A 309 16.70 26.79 -10.08
C PRO A 309 16.03 25.87 -11.12
N ALA A 310 16.56 25.85 -12.35
CA ALA A 310 16.11 24.87 -13.34
C ALA A 310 16.45 23.45 -12.89
N GLY A 311 15.48 22.52 -12.97
CA GLY A 311 15.71 21.15 -12.51
C GLY A 311 14.46 20.27 -12.45
N THR A 312 14.65 19.03 -12.01
CA THR A 312 13.57 18.10 -11.68
C THR A 312 13.48 17.98 -10.17
N PHE A 313 12.27 18.08 -9.64
CA PHE A 313 12.02 18.14 -8.21
C PHE A 313 10.89 17.19 -7.83
N ALA A 314 10.81 16.85 -6.55
CA ALA A 314 9.58 16.40 -5.93
C ALA A 314 9.16 17.43 -4.87
N LEU A 315 7.86 17.67 -4.75
CA LEU A 315 7.27 18.55 -3.74
C LEU A 315 6.87 17.70 -2.53
N ASP A 316 7.52 17.92 -1.40
CA ASP A 316 7.17 17.34 -0.10
C ASP A 316 6.36 18.37 0.68
N LEU A 317 5.11 18.04 0.99
CA LEU A 317 4.19 18.91 1.73
C LEU A 317 4.26 18.71 3.24
N GLY A 318 5.08 17.76 3.71
CA GLY A 318 5.08 17.33 5.10
C GLY A 318 3.71 16.79 5.50
N ARG A 319 3.15 17.34 6.58
CA ARG A 319 1.84 16.91 7.09
C ARG A 319 0.72 17.75 6.47
N VAL A 320 -0.33 17.06 5.99
CA VAL A 320 -1.54 17.65 5.43
C VAL A 320 -2.75 17.01 6.13
N GLY A 321 -3.76 17.81 6.45
CA GLY A 321 -5.08 17.38 6.91
C GLY A 321 -6.15 17.82 5.90
N ASP A 322 -6.49 17.05 4.86
CA ASP A 322 -6.08 15.65 4.62
C ASP A 322 -5.57 15.42 3.18
N ILE A 323 -6.16 16.08 2.19
CA ILE A 323 -5.84 15.94 0.76
C ILE A 323 -5.20 17.23 0.27
N ALA A 324 -4.22 17.15 -0.63
CA ALA A 324 -3.61 18.30 -1.28
C ALA A 324 -3.65 18.17 -2.81
N GLU A 325 -4.19 19.18 -3.51
CA GLU A 325 -3.98 19.42 -4.93
C GLU A 325 -2.95 20.54 -5.10
N CYS A 326 -1.85 20.26 -5.79
CA CYS A 326 -0.77 21.22 -6.01
C CYS A 326 -0.79 21.75 -7.43
N ARG A 327 -0.57 23.06 -7.54
CA ARG A 327 -0.51 23.83 -8.78
C ARG A 327 0.78 24.63 -8.83
N LEU A 328 1.41 24.64 -9.99
CA LEU A 328 2.58 25.46 -10.28
C LEU A 328 2.27 26.31 -11.51
N ASP A 329 2.39 27.64 -11.39
CA ASP A 329 2.06 28.62 -12.42
C ASP A 329 0.66 28.39 -13.02
N GLY A 330 -0.31 28.09 -12.13
CA GLY A 330 -1.71 27.81 -12.48
C GLY A 330 -2.00 26.41 -13.03
N ALA A 331 -0.99 25.60 -13.35
CA ALA A 331 -1.17 24.23 -13.84
C ALA A 331 -1.16 23.21 -12.69
N VAL A 332 -2.14 22.28 -12.67
CA VAL A 332 -2.15 21.18 -11.68
C VAL A 332 -0.97 20.25 -11.96
N VAL A 333 -0.08 20.12 -10.97
CA VAL A 333 1.12 19.28 -11.05
C VAL A 333 0.97 17.96 -10.29
N GLY A 334 0.02 17.85 -9.37
CA GLY A 334 -0.31 16.58 -8.73
C GLY A 334 -1.37 16.71 -7.64
N VAL A 335 -1.88 15.55 -7.20
CA VAL A 335 -2.83 15.43 -6.09
C VAL A 335 -2.34 14.32 -5.18
N SER A 336 -2.17 14.63 -3.89
CA SER A 336 -1.86 13.65 -2.85
C SER A 336 -3.06 13.47 -1.93
N LEU A 337 -3.58 12.24 -1.86
CA LEU A 337 -4.75 11.90 -1.06
C LEU A 337 -4.41 11.47 0.38
N TRP A 338 -3.18 11.03 0.63
CA TRP A 338 -2.73 10.53 1.93
C TRP A 338 -1.22 10.68 2.08
N ALA A 339 -0.75 10.64 3.33
CA ALA A 339 0.67 10.70 3.64
C ALA A 339 1.40 9.41 3.22
N PRO A 340 2.66 9.50 2.75
CA PRO A 340 3.46 10.72 2.62
C PRO A 340 3.02 11.62 1.46
N HIS A 341 2.91 12.93 1.71
CA HIS A 341 2.48 13.90 0.69
C HIS A 341 3.64 14.35 -0.20
N LEU A 342 4.17 13.41 -0.98
CA LEU A 342 5.28 13.61 -1.90
C LEU A 342 4.79 13.55 -3.36
N ILE A 343 4.96 14.63 -4.10
CA ILE A 343 4.47 14.76 -5.48
C ILE A 343 5.66 14.98 -6.43
N PRO A 344 5.99 14.01 -7.31
CA PRO A 344 6.97 14.23 -8.36
C PRO A 344 6.51 15.34 -9.31
N LEU A 345 7.40 16.30 -9.59
CA LEU A 345 7.11 17.42 -10.47
C LEU A 345 7.74 17.22 -11.86
N PRO A 346 7.15 17.84 -12.91
CA PRO A 346 7.86 17.97 -14.19
C PRO A 346 9.12 18.83 -14.03
N CYS A 347 9.94 18.89 -15.08
CA CYS A 347 11.08 19.80 -15.12
C CYS A 347 10.59 21.25 -14.98
N ILE A 348 11.17 21.99 -14.04
CA ILE A 348 10.86 23.38 -13.73
C ILE A 348 11.97 24.26 -14.34
N GLY A 349 11.60 25.43 -14.85
CA GLY A 349 12.54 26.44 -15.31
C GLY A 349 13.29 27.11 -14.16
N GLU A 350 14.32 27.89 -14.48
CA GLU A 350 14.91 28.80 -13.50
C GLU A 350 14.07 30.08 -13.44
N GLY A 351 13.74 30.54 -12.24
CA GLY A 351 13.03 31.80 -12.05
C GLY A 351 12.03 31.79 -10.89
N GLU A 352 11.18 32.80 -10.88
CA GLU A 352 10.05 32.94 -9.96
C GLU A 352 8.86 32.13 -10.45
N HIS A 353 8.26 31.35 -9.56
CA HIS A 353 7.11 30.50 -9.82
C HIS A 353 6.02 30.70 -8.76
N GLU A 354 4.76 30.65 -9.17
CA GLU A 354 3.62 30.68 -8.25
C GLU A 354 3.27 29.24 -7.84
N LEU A 355 3.41 28.94 -6.55
CA LEU A 355 2.98 27.68 -5.97
C LEU A 355 1.64 27.88 -5.27
N GLU A 356 0.64 27.11 -5.68
CA GLU A 356 -0.67 27.08 -5.04
C GLU A 356 -0.99 25.65 -4.57
N ILE A 357 -1.44 25.51 -3.32
CA ILE A 357 -1.80 24.22 -2.72
C ILE A 357 -3.23 24.32 -2.20
N HIS A 358 -4.13 23.58 -2.82
CA HIS A 358 -5.51 23.43 -2.35
C HIS A 358 -5.55 22.27 -1.37
N VAL A 359 -5.79 22.57 -0.09
CA VAL A 359 -5.96 21.54 0.92
C VAL A 359 -7.44 21.32 1.17
N THR A 360 -7.86 20.06 1.20
CA THR A 360 -9.23 19.64 1.51
C THR A 360 -9.21 18.69 2.70
N ASN A 361 -10.00 18.98 3.74
CA ASN A 361 -10.10 18.12 4.93
C ASN A 361 -11.31 17.17 4.85
N SER A 362 -11.52 16.38 5.90
CA SER A 362 -12.69 15.52 6.08
C SER A 362 -13.98 16.30 6.43
N MET A 363 -15.13 15.74 6.06
CA MET A 363 -16.46 16.22 6.48
C MET A 363 -16.72 16.08 7.99
N ALA A 364 -15.90 15.31 8.72
CA ALA A 364 -16.13 15.01 10.14
C ALA A 364 -16.21 16.26 11.02
N ASN A 365 -15.52 17.35 10.68
CA ASN A 365 -15.57 18.59 11.44
C ASN A 365 -16.97 19.22 11.41
N GLU A 366 -17.52 19.39 10.21
CA GLU A 366 -18.87 19.92 10.01
C GLU A 366 -19.97 18.97 10.51
N TYR A 367 -19.88 17.67 10.19
CA TYR A 367 -20.96 16.72 10.48
C TYR A 367 -20.97 16.19 11.91
N GLU A 368 -19.80 15.95 12.50
CA GLU A 368 -19.69 15.32 13.82
C GLU A 368 -19.24 16.30 14.90
N GLY A 369 -18.82 17.51 14.53
CA GLY A 369 -18.21 18.45 15.47
C GLY A 369 -16.83 18.00 15.96
N ALA A 370 -16.14 17.15 15.18
CA ALA A 370 -14.99 16.38 15.64
C ALA A 370 -13.70 17.21 15.90
N GLN A 371 -13.58 18.40 15.29
CA GLN A 371 -12.38 19.25 15.37
C GLN A 371 -11.07 18.49 15.06
N LEU A 372 -11.11 17.63 14.04
CA LEU A 372 -9.94 16.93 13.53
C LEU A 372 -8.93 17.92 12.91
N PRO A 373 -7.63 17.66 13.11
CA PRO A 373 -6.58 18.49 12.55
C PRO A 373 -6.73 18.68 11.04
N SER A 374 -6.77 19.93 10.58
CA SER A 374 -7.05 20.27 9.19
C SER A 374 -6.08 21.35 8.69
N GLY A 375 -5.61 21.24 7.45
CA GLY A 375 -4.76 22.24 6.83
C GLY A 375 -3.39 21.76 6.37
N LEU A 376 -2.59 22.69 5.87
CA LEU A 376 -1.21 22.46 5.47
C LEU A 376 -0.32 22.74 6.67
N PHE A 377 0.22 21.71 7.30
CA PHE A 377 1.09 21.85 8.46
C PHE A 377 2.56 22.02 8.05
N GLY A 378 2.94 21.49 6.88
CA GLY A 378 4.31 21.51 6.42
C GLY A 378 5.22 20.56 7.21
N PRO A 379 6.55 20.77 7.16
CA PRO A 379 7.22 21.79 6.33
C PRO A 379 7.03 21.51 4.84
N VAL A 380 6.94 22.56 4.01
CA VAL A 380 6.85 22.41 2.55
C VAL A 380 8.23 22.57 1.93
N ARG A 381 8.62 21.62 1.08
CA ARG A 381 9.98 21.52 0.54
C ARG A 381 9.98 21.08 -0.91
N PHE A 382 10.94 21.59 -1.68
CA PHE A 382 11.35 20.97 -2.94
C PHE A 382 12.56 20.07 -2.71
N LEU A 383 12.44 18.81 -3.13
CA LEU A 383 13.50 17.81 -3.08
C LEU A 383 14.09 17.64 -4.49
N ILE A 384 15.38 17.95 -4.68
CA ILE A 384 16.03 17.81 -5.98
C ILE A 384 16.25 16.33 -6.28
N THR A 385 15.61 15.82 -7.34
CA THR A 385 15.81 14.45 -7.80
C THR A 385 16.96 14.41 -8.83
N PRO A 386 17.97 13.53 -8.66
CA PRO A 386 19.02 13.38 -9.67
C PRO A 386 18.42 12.92 -11.00
N THR A 387 18.57 13.72 -12.06
CA THR A 387 18.11 13.32 -13.40
C THR A 387 18.97 12.16 -13.92
N PRO A 388 18.40 11.05 -14.43
CA PRO A 388 19.18 10.08 -15.18
C PRO A 388 19.69 10.74 -16.46
N ARG A 389 21.00 10.62 -16.74
CA ARG A 389 21.56 11.11 -18.02
C ARG A 389 20.91 10.34 -19.17
N LYS A 390 20.64 11.05 -20.27
CA LYS A 390 20.03 10.53 -21.52
C LYS A 390 20.74 9.33 -22.16
N ASP A 391 21.93 8.97 -21.69
CA ASP A 391 22.76 7.91 -22.28
C ASP A 391 22.41 6.51 -21.77
N GLN A 392 21.36 6.34 -20.95
CA GLN A 392 21.09 5.08 -20.21
C GLN A 392 19.68 4.51 -20.38
N ILE A 393 18.90 4.98 -21.36
CA ILE A 393 17.71 4.28 -21.85
C ILE A 393 18.03 3.75 -23.24
N SER A 394 18.73 2.61 -23.29
CA SER A 394 18.96 1.85 -24.52
C SER A 394 18.73 0.37 -24.26
#